data_AF-A0A318JAS3-F1
#
_entry.id   AF-A0A318JAS3-F1
#
_cell.length_a   1.000
_cell.length_b   1.000
_cell.length_c   1.000
_cell.angle_alpha   90.00
_cell.angle_beta   90.00
_cell.angle_gamma   90.00
#
_symmetry.space_group_name_H-M   'P 1'
#
loop_
_entity.id
_entity.type
_entity.pdbx_description
1 polymer ?
#
loop_
_entity_poly.entity_id
_entity_poly.type
_entity_poly.pdbx_seq_one_letter_code
_entity_poly.pdbx_strand_id
1 'polypeptide(L)'
;MLITIVVAASLLMLAGMYSLVHSLFFSPSDKRPKNWNKLLVWSLLAGLVLGLASWLGTFWMLLPYPNIAGEGWFAGFPYMAVYIDATNYHYQFSFTRTSVIANAVFWFLLPMAGLHVYGRHWRRQQKKPE
;
A
#
# COMPACT_ATOMS: atom_id res chain seq x y z
N MET A 1 17.30 10.24 -1.90
CA MET A 1 16.47 9.57 -0.86
C MET A 1 15.03 9.33 -1.34
N LEU A 2 14.31 10.35 -1.82
CA LEU A 2 12.93 10.20 -2.31
C LEU A 2 12.78 9.15 -3.44
N ILE A 3 13.66 9.17 -4.45
CA ILE A 3 13.64 8.19 -5.55
C ILE A 3 13.77 6.75 -5.02
N THR A 4 14.68 6.52 -4.06
CA THR A 4 14.89 5.21 -3.42
C THR A 4 13.63 4.71 -2.71
N ILE A 5 12.92 5.60 -2.01
CA ILE A 5 11.64 5.29 -1.33
C ILE A 5 10.58 4.89 -2.35
N VAL A 6 10.42 5.67 -3.42
CA VAL A 6 9.42 5.41 -4.47
C VAL A 6 9.70 4.09 -5.19
N VAL A 7 10.96 3.80 -5.49
CA VAL A 7 11.38 2.52 -6.09
C VAL A 7 11.09 1.35 -5.15
N ALA A 8 11.49 1.44 -3.87
CA ALA A 8 11.24 0.40 -2.88
C ALA A 8 9.75 0.14 -2.68
N ALA A 9 8.94 1.20 -2.60
CA ALA A 9 7.49 1.10 -2.52
C ALA A 9 6.87 0.41 -3.74
N SER A 10 7.39 0.71 -4.93
CA SER A 10 6.88 0.13 -6.18
C SER A 10 7.20 -1.36 -6.28
N LEU A 11 8.39 -1.76 -5.84
CA LEU A 11 8.75 -3.18 -5.70
C LEU A 11 7.86 -3.91 -4.68
N LEU A 12 7.53 -3.25 -3.56
CA LEU A 12 6.60 -3.80 -2.56
C LEU A 12 5.17 -3.92 -3.10
N MET A 13 4.70 -2.96 -3.91
CA MET A 13 3.40 -3.07 -4.60
C MET A 13 3.38 -4.28 -5.54
N LEU A 14 4.41 -4.47 -6.36
CA LEU A 14 4.52 -5.62 -7.25
C LEU A 14 4.54 -6.94 -6.46
N ALA A 15 5.29 -7.00 -5.36
CA ALA A 15 5.32 -8.17 -4.48
C ALA A 15 3.96 -8.44 -3.81
N GLY A 16 3.27 -7.41 -3.36
CA GLY A 16 1.93 -7.51 -2.77
C GLY A 16 0.87 -7.94 -3.79
N MET A 17 0.93 -7.41 -5.02
CA MET A 17 0.04 -7.82 -6.12
C MET A 17 0.25 -9.29 -6.49
N TYR A 18 1.50 -9.70 -6.67
CA TYR A 18 1.84 -11.11 -6.89
C TYR A 18 1.31 -12.00 -5.75
N SER A 19 1.47 -11.55 -4.50
CA SER A 19 1.02 -12.28 -3.31
C SER A 19 -0.50 -12.43 -3.26
N LEU A 20 -1.24 -11.37 -3.62
CA LEU A 20 -2.70 -11.38 -3.71
C LEU A 20 -3.17 -12.37 -4.78
N VAL A 21 -2.66 -12.23 -6.01
CA VAL A 21 -3.01 -13.10 -7.14
C VAL A 21 -2.68 -14.56 -6.81
N HIS A 22 -1.50 -14.82 -6.25
CA HIS A 22 -1.09 -16.16 -5.87
C HIS A 22 -1.98 -16.77 -4.77
N SER A 23 -2.42 -15.96 -3.79
CA SER A 23 -3.28 -16.40 -2.70
C SER A 23 -4.72 -16.69 -3.15
N LEU A 24 -5.24 -15.89 -4.09
CA LEU A 24 -6.59 -16.01 -4.64
C LEU A 24 -6.70 -17.12 -5.69
N PHE A 25 -5.78 -17.18 -6.65
CA PHE A 25 -5.96 -18.01 -7.86
C PHE A 25 -5.06 -19.24 -7.92
N PHE A 26 -3.83 -19.17 -7.40
CA PHE A 26 -2.78 -20.16 -7.74
C PHE A 26 -2.44 -21.16 -6.64
N SER A 27 -3.18 -21.22 -5.53
CA SER A 27 -2.86 -22.18 -4.48
C SER A 27 -4.01 -23.15 -4.15
N PRO A 28 -4.46 -23.99 -5.09
CA PRO A 28 -5.09 -25.26 -4.76
C PRO A 28 -3.97 -26.26 -4.40
N SER A 29 -3.39 -26.11 -3.22
CA SER A 29 -2.40 -27.07 -2.71
C SER A 29 -2.79 -27.42 -1.28
N ASP A 30 -2.94 -28.71 -1.02
CA ASP A 30 -3.30 -29.32 0.27
C ASP A 30 -2.39 -28.91 1.45
N LYS A 31 -1.30 -28.15 1.18
CA LYS A 31 -0.34 -27.66 2.16
C LYS A 31 -0.56 -26.17 2.45
N ARG A 32 -1.67 -25.85 3.11
CA ARG A 32 -1.96 -24.52 3.69
C ARG A 32 -2.14 -24.63 5.22
N PRO A 33 -1.84 -23.57 5.98
CA PRO A 33 -2.22 -23.51 7.40
C PRO A 33 -3.74 -23.69 7.54
N LYS A 34 -4.20 -24.37 8.59
CA LYS A 34 -5.65 -24.57 8.87
C LYS A 34 -6.45 -23.25 8.86
N ASN A 35 -5.81 -22.15 9.27
CA ASN A 35 -6.44 -20.83 9.38
C ASN A 35 -6.18 -19.92 8.16
N TRP A 36 -5.70 -20.45 7.03
CA TRP A 36 -5.28 -19.63 5.88
C TRP A 36 -6.39 -18.72 5.34
N ASN A 37 -7.60 -19.25 5.15
CA ASN A 37 -8.72 -18.46 4.62
C ASN A 37 -9.11 -17.32 5.57
N LYS A 38 -9.09 -17.60 6.89
CA LYS A 38 -9.33 -16.57 7.91
C LYS A 38 -8.26 -15.48 7.83
N LEU A 39 -6.98 -15.85 7.75
CA LEU A 39 -5.88 -14.88 7.63
C LEU A 39 -5.94 -14.07 6.34
N LEU A 40 -6.35 -14.67 5.21
CA LEU A 40 -6.57 -13.97 3.95
C LEU A 40 -7.67 -12.92 4.07
N VAL A 41 -8.83 -13.28 4.62
CA VAL A 41 -9.94 -12.34 4.86
C VAL A 41 -9.50 -11.19 5.77
N TRP A 42 -8.83 -11.48 6.89
CA TRP A 42 -8.32 -10.42 7.77
C TRP A 42 -7.28 -9.53 7.08
N SER A 43 -6.42 -10.10 6.24
CA SER A 43 -5.43 -9.32 5.48
C SER A 43 -6.11 -8.42 4.46
N LEU A 44 -7.19 -8.87 3.81
CA LEU A 44 -7.97 -8.07 2.86
C LEU A 44 -8.69 -6.92 3.57
N LEU A 45 -9.32 -7.20 4.71
CA LEU A 45 -9.97 -6.19 5.53
C LEU A 45 -8.96 -5.17 6.07
N ALA A 46 -7.82 -5.63 6.59
CA ALA A 46 -6.75 -4.76 7.05
C ALA A 46 -6.21 -3.89 5.92
N GLY A 47 -5.97 -4.47 4.74
CA GLY A 47 -5.55 -3.73 3.56
C GLY A 47 -6.57 -2.68 3.14
N LEU A 48 -7.86 -3.02 3.13
CA LEU A 48 -8.93 -2.08 2.78
C LEU A 48 -8.97 -0.90 3.76
N VAL A 49 -8.90 -1.18 5.06
CA VAL A 49 -8.87 -0.15 6.11
C VAL A 49 -7.64 0.74 5.95
N LEU A 50 -6.46 0.18 5.74
CA LEU A 50 -5.23 0.94 5.56
C LEU A 50 -5.25 1.79 4.28
N GLY A 51 -5.76 1.25 3.18
CA GLY A 51 -5.93 1.98 1.93
C GLY A 51 -6.86 3.18 2.09
N LEU A 52 -8.03 2.99 2.70
CA LEU A 52 -8.99 4.06 2.98
C LEU A 52 -8.44 5.08 3.99
N ALA A 53 -7.76 4.63 5.04
CA ALA A 53 -7.13 5.50 6.03
C ALA A 53 -6.03 6.36 5.40
N SER A 54 -5.26 5.83 4.46
CA SER A 54 -4.24 6.59 3.73
C SER A 54 -4.85 7.67 2.83
N TRP A 55 -6.02 7.38 2.24
CA TRP A 55 -6.80 8.36 1.48
C TRP A 55 -7.29 9.47 2.40
N LEU A 56 -7.92 9.14 3.52
CA LEU A 56 -8.38 10.13 4.50
C LEU A 56 -7.20 10.95 5.04
N GLY A 57 -6.07 10.33 5.37
CA GLY A 57 -4.86 11.01 5.85
C GLY A 57 -4.34 12.09 4.89
N THR A 58 -4.61 11.96 3.58
CA THR A 58 -4.29 12.99 2.58
C THR A 58 -5.03 14.31 2.84
N PHE A 59 -6.24 14.25 3.42
CA PHE A 59 -7.05 15.44 3.76
C PHE A 59 -6.64 16.06 5.10
N TRP A 60 -6.16 15.25 6.04
CA TRP A 60 -5.82 15.70 7.40
C TRP A 60 -4.35 16.13 7.54
N MET A 61 -3.47 15.71 6.62
CA MET A 61 -2.09 16.20 6.51
C MET A 61 -2.05 17.55 5.78
N LEU A 62 -2.82 18.52 6.26
CA LEU A 62 -2.63 19.94 5.96
C LEU A 62 -1.41 20.40 6.77
N LEU A 63 -0.26 20.60 6.11
CA LEU A 63 0.83 21.32 6.74
C LEU A 63 0.43 22.80 6.83
N PRO A 64 0.38 23.41 8.03
CA PRO A 64 0.42 24.86 8.12
C PRO A 64 1.84 25.29 7.75
N TYR A 65 2.15 25.38 6.45
CA TYR A 65 3.38 25.99 6.00
C TYR A 65 3.16 27.51 5.94
N PRO A 66 3.78 28.30 6.83
CA PRO A 66 3.30 29.66 7.12
C PRO A 66 3.71 30.72 6.09
N ASN A 67 3.97 30.38 4.82
CA ASN A 67 4.59 31.37 3.92
C ASN A 67 4.26 31.35 2.43
N ILE A 68 3.29 30.59 1.94
CA ILE A 68 2.82 30.75 0.54
C ILE A 68 1.30 30.61 0.54
N ALA A 69 0.64 31.64 0.02
CA ALA A 69 -0.77 31.93 0.21
C ALA A 69 -1.73 31.00 -0.54
N GLY A 70 -1.89 29.75 -0.11
CA GLY A 70 -3.09 28.97 -0.44
C GLY A 70 -3.10 27.52 0.03
N GLU A 71 -4.27 26.91 -0.13
CA GLU A 71 -4.63 25.61 0.43
C GLU A 71 -3.91 24.47 -0.31
N GLY A 72 -2.86 23.91 0.31
CA GLY A 72 -2.09 22.79 -0.22
C GLY A 72 -2.60 21.42 0.23
N TRP A 73 -2.52 20.39 -0.62
CA TRP A 73 -2.87 18.99 -0.29
C TRP A 73 -1.63 18.09 -0.39
N PHE A 74 -1.49 17.10 0.50
CA PHE A 74 -0.34 16.19 0.54
C PHE A 74 -0.76 14.73 0.32
N ALA A 75 -0.37 14.11 -0.80
CA ALA A 75 -0.46 12.67 -0.96
C ALA A 75 0.58 11.98 -0.07
N GLY A 76 0.17 11.09 0.83
CA GLY A 76 1.01 10.51 1.88
C GLY A 76 2.21 9.68 1.42
N PHE A 77 3.01 9.20 2.39
CA PHE A 77 4.14 8.30 2.14
C PHE A 77 3.67 6.88 1.79
N PRO A 78 4.31 6.18 0.81
CA PRO A 78 5.58 6.52 0.14
C PRO A 78 5.45 7.31 -1.17
N TYR A 79 4.25 7.47 -1.72
CA TYR A 79 4.01 8.19 -2.96
C TYR A 79 3.68 9.66 -2.68
N MET A 80 4.70 10.37 -2.18
CA MET A 80 4.56 11.77 -1.79
C MET A 80 4.32 12.67 -3.01
N ALA A 81 3.21 13.41 -3.01
CA ALA A 81 2.94 14.49 -3.95
C ALA A 81 2.35 15.68 -3.21
N VAL A 82 2.89 16.87 -3.44
CA VAL A 82 2.48 18.10 -2.77
C VAL A 82 1.78 19.01 -3.78
N TYR A 83 0.56 19.40 -3.48
CA TYR A 83 -0.15 20.51 -4.10
C TYR A 83 0.10 21.77 -3.27
N ILE A 84 0.48 22.89 -3.89
CA ILE A 84 0.56 24.21 -3.26
C ILE A 84 -0.13 25.16 -4.25
N ASP A 85 -1.21 25.81 -3.83
CA ASP A 85 -1.84 26.87 -4.62
C ASP A 85 -1.57 28.22 -3.98
N ALA A 86 -1.44 29.24 -4.80
CA ALA A 86 -1.67 30.63 -4.39
C ALA A 86 -2.29 31.49 -5.50
N THR A 87 -2.36 31.01 -6.75
CA THR A 87 -2.82 31.78 -7.91
C THR A 87 -2.86 30.87 -9.16
N ASN A 88 -4.05 30.39 -9.54
CA ASN A 88 -4.46 30.07 -10.93
C ASN A 88 -3.41 29.49 -11.90
N TYR A 89 -2.69 28.43 -11.53
CA TYR A 89 -1.94 27.63 -12.50
C TYR A 89 -2.51 26.21 -12.57
N HIS A 90 -3.20 25.96 -13.68
CA HIS A 90 -3.55 24.63 -14.16
C HIS A 90 -2.31 23.73 -14.19
N TYR A 91 -2.54 22.42 -14.02
CA TYR A 91 -1.59 21.30 -14.12
C TYR A 91 -0.90 20.86 -12.83
N GLN A 92 -1.59 20.01 -12.05
CA GLN A 92 -1.11 18.66 -11.63
C GLN A 92 -2.11 17.90 -10.73
N PHE A 93 -3.40 18.22 -10.79
CA PHE A 93 -4.45 17.46 -10.10
C PHE A 93 -4.41 15.96 -10.43
N SER A 94 -4.10 15.61 -11.68
CA SER A 94 -3.95 14.22 -12.11
C SER A 94 -2.74 13.52 -11.48
N PHE A 95 -1.63 14.25 -11.22
CA PHE A 95 -0.45 13.68 -10.57
C PHE A 95 -0.73 13.42 -9.09
N THR A 96 -1.30 14.41 -8.39
CA THR A 96 -1.67 14.27 -6.98
C THR A 96 -2.70 13.15 -6.78
N ARG A 97 -3.76 13.09 -7.60
CA ARG A 97 -4.74 12.00 -7.57
C ARG A 97 -4.12 10.63 -7.83
N THR A 98 -3.25 10.52 -8.84
CA THR A 98 -2.54 9.27 -9.12
C THR A 98 -1.69 8.84 -7.93
N SER A 99 -1.01 9.78 -7.27
CA SER A 99 -0.21 9.50 -6.08
C SER A 99 -1.04 9.07 -4.88
N VAL A 100 -2.22 9.67 -4.66
CA VAL A 100 -3.15 9.23 -3.60
C VAL A 100 -3.66 7.83 -3.88
N ILE A 101 -4.04 7.53 -5.13
CA ILE A 101 -4.47 6.18 -5.54
C ILE A 101 -3.32 5.18 -5.35
N ALA A 102 -2.12 5.50 -5.82
CA ALA A 102 -0.95 4.63 -5.67
C ALA A 102 -0.64 4.37 -4.19
N ASN A 103 -0.78 5.38 -3.33
CA ASN A 103 -0.61 5.24 -1.90
C ASN A 103 -1.67 4.32 -1.29
N ALA A 104 -2.94 4.50 -1.63
CA ALA A 104 -4.03 3.63 -1.16
C ALA A 104 -3.83 2.18 -1.60
N VAL A 105 -3.41 1.96 -2.85
CA VAL A 105 -3.12 0.62 -3.38
C VAL A 105 -1.90 0.02 -2.67
N PHE A 106 -0.85 0.80 -2.41
CA PHE A 106 0.31 0.33 -1.65
C PHE A 106 -0.09 -0.18 -0.26
N TRP A 107 -0.82 0.64 0.50
CA TRP A 107 -1.29 0.28 1.83
C TRP A 107 -2.26 -0.90 1.84
N PHE A 108 -3.08 -1.03 0.78
CA PHE A 108 -3.93 -2.19 0.57
C PHE A 108 -3.15 -3.49 0.33
N LEU A 109 -2.08 -3.43 -0.46
CA LEU A 109 -1.30 -4.60 -0.85
C LEU A 109 -0.29 -5.05 0.21
N LEU A 110 0.09 -4.16 1.14
CA LEU A 110 1.12 -4.44 2.14
C LEU A 110 0.80 -5.67 3.02
N PRO A 111 -0.42 -5.85 3.57
CA PRO A 111 -0.77 -7.05 4.32
C PRO A 111 -0.71 -8.34 3.48
N MET A 112 -0.95 -8.26 2.17
CA MET A 112 -0.85 -9.43 1.28
C MET A 112 0.59 -9.94 1.16
N ALA A 113 1.55 -9.01 1.06
CA ALA A 113 2.96 -9.38 1.07
C ALA A 113 3.34 -10.08 2.39
N GLY A 114 2.85 -9.56 3.52
CA GLY A 114 3.05 -10.18 4.84
C GLY A 114 2.47 -11.59 4.94
N LEU A 115 1.23 -11.78 4.49
CA LEU A 115 0.56 -13.08 4.47
C LEU A 115 1.34 -14.12 3.63
N HIS A 116 1.88 -13.70 2.49
CA HIS A 116 2.66 -14.57 1.62
C HIS A 116 4.01 -14.96 2.21
N VAL A 117 4.70 -14.03 2.87
CA VAL A 117 5.93 -14.32 3.63
C VAL A 117 5.64 -15.31 4.75
N TYR A 118 4.55 -15.11 5.50
CA TYR A 118 4.10 -16.05 6.53
C TYR A 118 3.83 -17.45 5.95
N GLY A 119 3.08 -17.53 4.84
CA GLY A 119 2.80 -18.81 4.17
C GLY A 119 4.06 -19.53 3.71
N ARG A 120 5.05 -18.80 3.16
CA ARG A 120 6.37 -19.35 2.80
C ARG A 120 7.15 -19.84 4.02
N HIS A 121 7.16 -19.06 5.10
CA HIS A 121 7.85 -19.43 6.33
C HIS A 121 7.26 -20.71 6.94
N TRP A 122 5.93 -20.79 7.04
CA TRP A 122 5.24 -21.98 7.53
C TRP A 122 5.57 -23.22 6.68
N ARG A 123 5.54 -23.11 5.35
CA ARG A 123 5.94 -24.21 4.46
C ARG A 123 7.38 -24.67 4.66
N ARG A 124 8.30 -23.76 4.98
CA ARG A 124 9.70 -24.12 5.27
C ARG A 124 9.81 -24.88 6.58
N GLN A 125 9.05 -24.51 7.61
CA GLN A 125 9.03 -25.24 8.88
C GLN A 125 8.50 -26.67 8.70
N GLN A 126 7.46 -26.87 7.90
CA GLN A 126 6.88 -28.19 7.61
C GLN A 126 7.80 -29.10 6.77
N LYS A 127 8.86 -28.57 6.16
CA LYS A 127 9.81 -29.33 5.34
C LYS A 127 11.07 -29.75 6.10
N LYS A 128 11.26 -29.30 7.34
CA LYS A 128 12.38 -29.75 8.15
C LYS A 128 12.08 -31.18 8.64
N PRO A 129 12.85 -32.20 8.23
CA PRO A 129 12.78 -33.50 8.88
C PRO A 129 13.23 -33.34 10.34
N GLU A 130 12.54 -34.03 11.25
CA GLU A 130 12.95 -34.19 12.65
C GLU A 130 14.33 -34.84 12.75
#